data_AF-A0A821MQB9-F1
#
_entry.id   AF-A0A821MQB9-F1
#
_cell.length_a   1.000
_cell.length_b   1.000
_cell.length_c   1.000
_cell.angle_alpha   90.00
_cell.angle_beta   90.00
_cell.angle_gamma   90.00
#
_symmetry.space_group_name_H-M   'P 1'
#
loop_
_entity.id
_entity.type
_entity.pdbx_description
1 polymer ?
#
loop_
_entity_poly.entity_id
_entity_poly.type
_entity_poly.pdbx_seq_one_letter_code
_entity_poly.pdbx_strand_id
1 'polypeptide(L)'
;MELLVKKKAANGSIFLNGKLIERINRDIGYCPQYDCIQDKLTLEDCLYLFGRLRGIVNHHLKKTIKVIYNLFLCDHETKQYIKQLSRGTMRKIHTAIACLEPPTIILLD
;
A
#
# COMPACT_ATOMS: atom_id res chain seq x y z
N MET A 1 -2.34 7.89 -3.11
CA MET A 1 -0.97 7.86 -2.55
C MET A 1 -0.11 9.06 -2.93
N GLU A 2 -0.35 9.78 -4.05
CA GLU A 2 0.35 11.05 -4.36
C GLU A 2 0.15 12.17 -3.31
N LEU A 3 -0.92 12.11 -2.52
CA LEU A 3 -1.27 13.15 -1.53
C LEU A 3 -0.30 13.25 -0.34
N LEU A 4 0.49 12.21 -0.04
CA LEU A 4 1.48 12.27 1.06
C LEU A 4 2.88 12.69 0.60
N VAL A 5 3.24 12.39 -0.65
CA VAL A 5 4.57 12.66 -1.23
C VAL A 5 4.87 14.17 -1.28
N LYS A 6 3.86 15.03 -1.16
CA LYS A 6 4.00 16.49 -1.20
C LYS A 6 3.94 17.19 0.17
N LYS A 7 3.67 16.48 1.27
CA LYS A 7 3.61 17.14 2.60
C LYS A 7 5.02 17.38 3.15
N LYS A 8 5.31 18.64 3.46
CA LYS A 8 6.51 19.08 4.21
C LYS A 8 6.14 19.22 5.68
N ALA A 9 7.15 19.12 6.56
CA ALA A 9 7.00 19.49 7.96
C ALA A 9 6.45 20.92 8.07
N ALA A 10 5.41 21.12 8.87
CA ALA A 10 4.83 22.44 9.10
C ALA A 10 5.80 23.32 9.90
N ASN A 11 6.46 22.74 10.91
CA ASN A 11 7.53 23.34 11.71
C ASN A 11 8.56 22.25 12.07
N GLY A 12 9.80 22.66 12.36
CA GLY A 12 10.87 21.74 12.75
C GLY A 12 11.45 20.93 11.57
N SER A 13 12.16 19.85 11.90
CA SER A 13 12.86 18.97 10.95
C SER A 13 12.52 17.51 11.23
N ILE A 14 12.35 16.70 10.18
CA ILE A 14 12.10 15.27 10.28
C ILE A 14 13.37 14.53 9.87
N PHE A 15 13.83 13.59 10.69
CA PHE A 15 14.99 12.75 10.39
C PHE A 15 14.59 11.28 10.33
N LEU A 16 15.08 10.57 9.32
CA LEU A 16 14.95 9.12 9.18
C LEU A 16 16.35 8.52 9.07
N ASN A 17 16.70 7.59 9.98
CA ASN A 17 18.02 6.98 10.04
C ASN A 17 19.16 8.01 10.03
N GLY A 18 18.98 9.12 10.78
CA GLY A 18 19.94 10.22 10.86
C GLY A 18 19.97 11.18 9.66
N LYS A 19 19.17 10.94 8.61
CA LYS A 19 19.10 11.80 7.42
C LYS A 19 17.87 12.70 7.46
N LEU A 20 18.07 13.99 7.17
CA LEU A 20 16.98 14.95 7.01
C LEU A 20 16.07 14.52 5.84
N ILE A 21 14.75 14.46 6.10
CA ILE A 21 13.72 14.23 5.10
C ILE A 21 12.93 15.52 4.88
N GLU A 22 13.11 16.13 3.72
CA GLU A 22 12.36 17.33 3.33
C GLU A 22 11.00 17.02 2.71
N ARG A 23 10.85 15.81 2.15
CA ARG A 23 9.63 15.30 1.51
C ARG A 23 9.52 13.80 1.71
N ILE A 24 8.30 13.31 1.93
CA ILE A 24 8.01 11.87 1.96
C ILE A 24 8.38 11.27 0.59
N ASN A 25 9.35 10.36 0.57
CA ASN A 25 9.80 9.66 -0.64
C ASN A 25 9.24 8.23 -0.67
N ARG A 26 9.70 7.40 -1.60
CA ARG A 26 9.22 6.01 -1.74
C ARG A 26 9.67 5.08 -0.61
N ASP A 27 10.57 5.52 0.27
CA ASP A 27 11.07 4.70 1.39
C ASP A 27 10.04 4.54 2.51
N ILE A 28 8.93 5.28 2.44
CA ILE A 28 7.84 5.23 3.41
C ILE A 28 6.59 4.63 2.77
N GLY A 29 6.11 3.52 3.33
CA GLY A 29 4.79 2.96 3.06
C GLY A 29 3.74 3.66 3.92
N TYR A 30 2.56 3.97 3.37
CA TYR A 30 1.46 4.54 4.14
C TYR A 30 0.14 3.81 3.88
N CYS A 31 -0.56 3.49 4.97
CA CYS A 31 -1.86 2.85 5.00
C CYS A 31 -2.88 3.82 5.61
N PRO A 32 -3.82 4.40 4.83
CA PRO A 32 -4.86 5.28 5.35
C PRO A 32 -5.92 4.52 6.15
N GLN A 33 -6.54 5.21 7.12
CA GLN A 33 -7.68 4.69 7.89
C GLN A 33 -8.99 4.61 7.07
N TYR A 34 -9.10 5.41 6.01
CA TYR A 34 -10.29 5.50 5.16
C TYR A 34 -10.08 4.79 3.80
N ASP A 35 -11.10 4.06 3.38
CA ASP A 35 -11.15 3.35 2.10
C ASP A 35 -11.30 4.34 0.94
N CYS A 36 -10.28 4.43 0.08
CA CYS A 36 -10.33 5.18 -1.18
C CYS A 36 -10.16 4.27 -2.42
N ILE A 37 -10.33 2.97 -2.22
CA ILE A 37 -10.22 1.97 -3.28
C ILE A 37 -11.52 1.90 -4.07
N GLN A 38 -11.42 1.75 -5.40
CA GLN A 38 -12.58 1.63 -6.28
C GLN A 38 -13.31 0.29 -6.07
N ASP A 39 -14.57 0.37 -5.69
CA ASP A 39 -15.49 -0.74 -5.39
C ASP A 39 -15.67 -1.77 -6.51
N LYS A 40 -15.44 -1.35 -7.76
CA LYS A 40 -15.58 -2.19 -8.97
C LYS A 40 -14.35 -3.04 -9.28
N LEU A 41 -13.24 -2.82 -8.58
CA LEU A 41 -12.04 -3.62 -8.76
C LEU A 41 -12.16 -4.91 -7.94
N THR A 42 -11.60 -6.00 -8.47
CA THR A 42 -11.29 -7.15 -7.61
C THR A 42 -10.10 -6.82 -6.72
N LEU A 43 -9.94 -7.59 -5.65
CA LEU A 43 -8.78 -7.50 -4.79
C LEU A 43 -7.46 -7.66 -5.58
N GLU A 44 -7.40 -8.62 -6.50
CA GLU A 44 -6.25 -8.81 -7.39
C GLU A 44 -6.00 -7.59 -8.27
N ASP A 45 -7.02 -7.06 -8.92
CA ASP A 45 -6.91 -5.86 -9.76
C ASP A 45 -6.35 -4.67 -8.98
N CYS A 46 -6.77 -4.50 -7.71
CA CYS A 46 -6.25 -3.46 -6.84
C CYS A 46 -4.76 -3.60 -6.60
N LEU A 47 -4.29 -4.78 -6.21
CA LEU A 47 -2.87 -4.99 -5.94
C LEU A 47 -2.02 -4.81 -7.22
N TYR A 48 -2.52 -5.28 -8.36
CA TYR A 48 -1.87 -5.01 -9.64
C TYR A 48 -1.83 -3.53 -9.97
N LEU A 49 -2.96 -2.82 -9.83
CA LEU A 49 -3.04 -1.39 -10.09
C LEU A 49 -2.04 -0.62 -9.24
N PHE A 50 -2.05 -0.82 -7.92
CA PHE A 50 -1.14 -0.13 -7.01
C PHE A 50 0.32 -0.51 -7.25
N GLY A 51 0.61 -1.79 -7.53
CA GLY A 51 1.98 -2.22 -7.84
C GLY A 51 2.50 -1.63 -9.15
N ARG A 52 1.65 -1.49 -10.16
CA ARG A 52 1.99 -0.84 -11.43
C ARG A 52 2.18 0.67 -11.28
N LEU A 53 1.34 1.34 -10.47
CA LEU A 53 1.52 2.76 -10.13
C LEU A 53 2.84 3.02 -9.38
N ARG A 54 3.30 2.04 -8.60
CA ARG A 54 4.62 2.08 -7.94
C ARG A 54 5.79 1.83 -8.91
N GLY A 55 5.53 1.22 -10.06
CA GLY A 55 6.53 0.94 -11.09
C GLY A 55 7.17 -0.44 -10.97
N ILE A 56 6.54 -1.37 -10.24
CA ILE A 56 7.02 -2.74 -10.09
C ILE A 56 6.87 -3.48 -11.43
N VAL A 57 7.97 -4.08 -11.91
CA VAL A 57 7.98 -4.85 -13.17
C VAL A 57 7.07 -6.08 -13.05
N ASN A 58 6.33 -6.42 -14.11
CA ASN A 58 5.28 -7.45 -14.10
C ASN A 58 5.72 -8.80 -13.50
N HIS A 59 6.94 -9.27 -13.77
CA HIS A 59 7.42 -10.55 -13.24
C HIS A 59 7.68 -10.50 -11.73
N HIS A 60 8.16 -9.36 -11.21
CA HIS A 60 8.29 -9.14 -9.78
C HIS A 60 6.92 -8.95 -9.13
N LEU A 61 6.03 -8.19 -9.75
CA LEU A 61 4.71 -7.89 -9.23
C LEU A 61 3.90 -9.16 -8.96
N LYS A 62 3.91 -10.12 -9.90
CA LYS A 62 3.27 -11.44 -9.70
C LYS A 62 3.76 -12.16 -8.45
N LYS A 63 5.09 -12.14 -8.22
CA LYS A 63 5.69 -12.76 -7.03
C LYS A 63 5.31 -12.02 -5.76
N THR A 64 5.36 -10.68 -5.78
CA THR A 64 4.97 -9.83 -4.65
C THR A 64 3.51 -10.03 -4.26
N ILE A 65 2.59 -10.06 -5.23
CA ILE A 65 1.17 -10.29 -4.98
C ILE A 65 0.94 -11.65 -4.34
N LYS A 66 1.62 -12.70 -4.82
CA LYS A 66 1.55 -14.04 -4.22
C LYS A 66 2.04 -14.05 -2.75
N VAL A 67 3.11 -13.31 -2.44
CA VAL A 67 3.60 -13.16 -1.06
C VAL A 67 2.58 -12.41 -0.19
N ILE A 68 2.01 -11.32 -0.70
CA ILE A 68 0.95 -10.57 -0.02
C ILE A 68 -0.25 -11.44 0.29
N TYR A 69 -0.68 -12.28 -0.66
CA TYR A 69 -1.76 -13.24 -0.42
C TYR A 69 -1.46 -14.15 0.75
N ASN A 70 -0.29 -14.78 0.76
CA ASN A 70 0.09 -15.68 1.85
C ASN A 70 0.21 -14.98 3.22
N LEU A 71 0.53 -13.69 3.25
CA LEU A 71 0.72 -12.94 4.49
C LEU A 71 -0.58 -12.37 5.06
N PHE A 72 -1.48 -11.90 4.18
CA PHE A 72 -2.59 -11.06 4.59
C PHE A 72 -3.97 -11.67 4.30
N LEU A 73 -4.09 -12.67 3.43
CA LEU A 73 -5.37 -13.08 2.86
C LEU A 73 -5.55 -14.58 2.80
N CYS A 74 -6.80 -15.00 2.73
CA CYS A 74 -7.16 -16.39 2.46
C CYS A 74 -7.49 -16.56 0.97
N ASP A 75 -7.24 -17.75 0.40
CA ASP A 75 -7.39 -18.02 -1.04
C ASP A 75 -8.78 -17.62 -1.60
N HIS A 76 -9.84 -17.74 -0.80
CA HIS A 76 -11.21 -17.43 -1.21
C HIS A 76 -11.53 -15.92 -1.31
N GLU A 77 -10.71 -15.05 -0.71
CA GLU A 77 -10.92 -13.59 -0.74
C GLU A 77 -10.42 -12.95 -2.05
N THR A 78 -9.51 -13.63 -2.77
CA THR A 78 -8.75 -13.07 -3.91
C THR A 78 -9.60 -12.64 -5.11
N LYS A 79 -10.74 -13.31 -5.33
CA LYS A 79 -11.65 -13.04 -6.46
C LYS A 79 -12.82 -12.13 -6.12
N GLN A 80 -12.91 -11.67 -4.86
CA GLN A 80 -14.00 -10.80 -4.43
C GLN A 80 -13.78 -9.37 -4.91
N TYR A 81 -14.90 -8.69 -5.22
CA TYR A 81 -14.87 -7.26 -5.45
C TYR A 81 -14.64 -6.53 -4.13
N ILE A 82 -13.96 -5.38 -4.18
CA ILE A 82 -13.67 -4.54 -3.01
C ILE A 82 -14.94 -4.26 -2.17
N LYS A 83 -16.07 -3.96 -2.82
CA LYS A 83 -17.36 -3.73 -2.14
C LYS A 83 -17.92 -4.92 -1.36
N GLN A 84 -17.43 -6.13 -1.60
CA GLN A 84 -17.88 -7.37 -0.94
C GLN A 84 -17.01 -7.71 0.27
N LEU A 85 -15.86 -7.04 0.42
CA LEU A 85 -14.91 -7.34 1.48
C LEU A 85 -15.43 -6.84 2.83
N SER A 86 -15.13 -7.62 3.87
CA SER A 86 -15.33 -7.15 5.24
C SER A 86 -14.42 -5.94 5.50
N ARG A 87 -14.83 -5.07 6.43
CA ARG A 87 -13.98 -3.95 6.86
C ARG A 87 -12.62 -4.43 7.42
N GLY A 88 -12.60 -5.62 8.02
CA GLY A 88 -11.37 -6.26 8.48
C GLY A 88 -10.45 -6.62 7.31
N THR A 89 -10.98 -7.26 6.27
CA THR A 89 -10.23 -7.61 5.05
C THR A 89 -9.75 -6.36 4.32
N MET A 90 -10.56 -5.31 4.22
CA MET A 90 -10.15 -4.02 3.64
C MET A 90 -8.93 -3.40 4.34
N ARG A 91 -8.88 -3.45 5.67
CA ARG A 91 -7.69 -3.00 6.43
C ARG A 91 -6.46 -3.83 6.09
N LYS A 92 -6.60 -5.15 5.92
CA LYS A 92 -5.47 -6.00 5.48
C LYS A 92 -4.98 -5.59 4.08
N ILE A 93 -5.89 -5.21 3.17
CA ILE A 93 -5.53 -4.72 1.83
C ILE A 93 -4.78 -3.40 1.87
N HIS A 94 -5.21 -2.44 2.68
CA HIS A 94 -4.46 -1.18 2.81
C HIS A 94 -3.05 -1.41 3.33
N THR A 95 -2.90 -2.28 4.33
CA THR A 95 -1.58 -2.68 4.83
C THR A 95 -0.76 -3.36 3.73
N ALA A 96 -1.35 -4.29 2.98
CA ALA A 96 -0.69 -4.96 1.87
C ALA A 96 -0.22 -3.98 0.79
N ILE A 97 -1.02 -2.98 0.44
CA ILE A 97 -0.67 -1.94 -0.53
C ILE A 97 0.51 -1.10 -0.03
N ALA A 98 0.57 -0.80 1.27
CA ALA A 98 1.70 -0.12 1.89
C ALA A 98 3.00 -0.95 1.84
N CYS A 99 2.89 -2.29 1.73
CA CYS A 99 4.01 -3.24 1.65
C CYS A 99 4.41 -3.67 0.23
N LEU A 100 3.74 -3.19 -0.84
CA LEU A 100 3.98 -3.65 -2.22
C LEU A 100 5.42 -3.42 -2.70
N GLU A 101 6.03 -2.30 -2.29
CA GLU A 101 7.48 -2.11 -2.37
C GLU A 101 8.02 -2.23 -0.96
N PRO A 102 9.18 -2.88 -0.72
CA PRO A 102 9.77 -3.01 0.60
C PRO A 102 10.15 -1.63 1.14
N PRO A 103 9.34 -1.03 2.03
CA PRO A 103 9.62 0.29 2.53
C PRO A 103 10.60 0.19 3.72
N THR A 104 11.32 1.27 4.00
CA THR A 104 12.16 1.35 5.21
C THR A 104 11.28 1.47 6.46
N ILE A 105 10.17 2.21 6.35
CA ILE A 105 9.17 2.39 7.42
C ILE A 105 7.76 2.29 6.84
N ILE A 106 6.85 1.69 7.61
CA ILE A 106 5.41 1.70 7.33
C ILE A 106 4.70 2.56 8.37
N LEU A 107 3.86 3.48 7.90
CA LEU A 107 2.96 4.26 8.72
C LEU A 107 1.54 3.70 8.58
N LEU A 108 0.95 3.31 9.71
CA LEU A 108 -0.42 2.80 9.80
C LEU A 108 -1.28 3.81 10.55
N ASP A 109 -2.41 4.19 9.97
CA ASP A 109 -3.40 5.15 10.48
C ASP A 109 -4.76 4.47 10.73
#